data_AF-A0A0L0SWI6-F1
#
_entry.id   AF-A0A0L0SWI6-F1
#
_cell.length_a   1.000
_cell.length_b   1.000
_cell.length_c   1.000
_cell.angle_alpha   90.00
_cell.angle_beta   90.00
_cell.angle_gamma   90.00
#
_symmetry.space_group_name_H-M   'P 1'
#
loop_
_entity.id
_entity.type
_entity.pdbx_description
1 polymer ?
#
loop_
_entity_poly.entity_id
_entity_poly.type
_entity_poly.pdbx_seq_one_letter_code
_entity_poly.pdbx_strand_id
1 'polypeptide(L)'
;MQQLCGHIVTIKDKSRDAERVVVGMTRDIKSLDAAKRNVTVAITVTRRLGMLTAAVKQLRAHAAQKEYTQISPMLQAINQLELHFRSYRNVPKVAALLSSLRVVQADLQKQILDLFDSSFTSQAQLQPGVNVEMLGQAAFVMDALDDSARQQLQNWYCSLVLREYRTIFNGKDELSNLDNVPRRFAWLKRYLKVYDDDHARLFPAHWAMDHRVATQFADETRTGMALAAAGAASKPLLKTVKAAVDMEQYLAQRHAEQPPVSLAAAIEPFLGVYLDAEEKRVAEALGKAMARGLAPDEGNPAVLASATDLFLLYKGTARDGREIVAREVGRRCGGAHGQVPRPVRRGA
;
A
#
# COMPACT_ATOMS: atom_id res chain seq x y z
N MET A 1 -29.44 -57.96 65.80
CA MET A 1 -29.12 -57.91 64.35
C MET A 1 -30.29 -57.49 63.46
N GLN A 2 -31.50 -58.06 63.60
CA GLN A 2 -32.65 -57.71 62.75
C GLN A 2 -33.07 -56.23 62.77
N GLN A 3 -33.10 -55.57 63.94
CA GLN A 3 -33.41 -54.13 64.03
C GLN A 3 -32.37 -53.25 63.31
N LEU A 4 -31.09 -53.62 63.36
CA LEU A 4 -30.01 -52.87 62.71
C LEU A 4 -30.13 -52.97 61.18
N CYS A 5 -30.40 -54.17 60.65
CA CYS A 5 -30.66 -54.37 59.22
C CYS A 5 -31.89 -53.59 58.75
N GLY A 6 -32.97 -53.55 59.55
CA GLY A 6 -34.14 -52.72 59.26
C GLY A 6 -33.79 -51.23 59.16
N HIS A 7 -33.05 -50.69 60.13
CA HIS A 7 -32.60 -49.30 60.11
C HIS A 7 -31.72 -48.97 58.89
N ILE A 8 -30.84 -49.88 58.49
CA ILE A 8 -29.99 -49.72 57.30
C ILE A 8 -30.83 -49.62 56.02
N VAL A 9 -31.87 -50.45 55.88
CA VAL A 9 -32.78 -50.40 54.73
C VAL A 9 -33.52 -49.06 54.69
N THR A 10 -34.08 -48.62 55.82
CA THR A 10 -34.80 -47.33 55.90
C THR A 10 -33.91 -46.13 55.60
N ILE A 11 -32.65 -46.14 56.07
CA ILE A 11 -31.68 -45.09 55.75
C ILE A 11 -31.37 -45.11 54.26
N LYS A 12 -31.18 -46.28 53.66
CA LYS A 12 -30.88 -46.43 52.23
C LYS A 12 -32.03 -45.95 51.34
N ASP A 13 -33.28 -46.23 51.72
CA ASP A 13 -34.45 -45.75 51.00
C ASP A 13 -34.61 -44.23 51.12
N LYS A 14 -34.42 -43.67 52.33
CA LYS A 14 -34.39 -42.21 52.53
C LYS A 14 -33.27 -41.53 51.73
N SER A 15 -32.08 -42.12 51.67
CA SER A 15 -30.97 -41.60 50.87
C SER A 15 -31.28 -41.66 49.38
N ARG A 16 -31.91 -42.73 48.88
CA ARG A 16 -32.35 -42.84 47.48
C ARG A 16 -33.45 -41.85 47.12
N ASP A 17 -34.38 -41.61 48.03
CA ASP A 17 -35.42 -40.60 47.83
C ASP A 17 -34.82 -39.19 47.83
N ALA A 18 -33.90 -38.90 48.75
CA ALA A 18 -33.15 -37.64 48.76
C ALA A 18 -32.31 -37.44 47.48
N GLU A 19 -31.63 -38.49 47.00
CA GLU A 19 -30.89 -38.46 45.73
C GLU A 19 -31.83 -38.17 44.55
N ARG A 20 -32.99 -38.86 44.46
CA ARG A 20 -33.99 -38.60 43.43
C ARG A 20 -34.50 -37.16 43.47
N VAL A 21 -34.75 -36.61 44.66
CA VAL A 21 -35.16 -35.21 44.83
C VAL A 21 -34.06 -34.26 44.35
N VAL A 22 -32.80 -34.46 44.75
CA VAL A 22 -31.67 -33.60 44.34
C VAL A 22 -31.41 -33.68 42.83
N VAL A 23 -31.51 -34.86 42.22
CA VAL A 23 -31.41 -35.04 40.78
C VAL A 23 -32.56 -34.32 40.04
N GLY A 24 -33.78 -34.39 40.59
CA GLY A 24 -34.92 -33.63 40.08
C GLY A 24 -34.67 -32.12 40.14
N MET A 25 -34.23 -31.61 41.29
CA MET A 25 -33.91 -30.18 41.48
C MET A 25 -32.80 -29.71 40.54
N THR A 26 -31.72 -30.49 40.37
CA THR A 26 -30.61 -30.11 39.47
C THR A 26 -30.99 -30.17 38.00
N ARG A 27 -31.92 -31.05 37.60
CA ARG A 27 -32.50 -31.04 36.24
C ARG A 27 -33.29 -29.76 35.98
N ASP A 28 -34.11 -29.35 36.94
CA ASP A 28 -34.95 -28.16 36.80
C ASP A 28 -34.12 -26.86 36.84
N ILE A 29 -33.04 -26.83 37.63
CA ILE A 29 -32.04 -25.75 37.59
C ILE A 29 -31.41 -25.65 36.20
N LYS A 30 -31.00 -26.78 35.61
CA LYS A 30 -30.41 -26.79 34.26
C LYS A 30 -31.39 -26.31 33.18
N SER A 31 -32.66 -26.70 33.27
CA SER A 31 -33.68 -26.26 32.32
C SER A 31 -33.97 -24.75 32.45
N LEU A 32 -34.00 -24.23 33.68
CA LEU A 32 -34.12 -22.81 33.97
C LEU A 32 -32.93 -22.01 33.44
N ASP A 33 -31.70 -22.50 33.64
CA ASP A 33 -30.49 -21.87 33.11
C ASP A 33 -30.49 -21.82 31.58
N ALA A 34 -30.92 -22.92 30.92
CA ALA A 34 -31.08 -22.95 29.48
C ALA A 34 -32.12 -21.93 29.00
N ALA A 35 -33.28 -21.85 29.68
CA ALA A 35 -34.32 -20.86 29.37
C ALA A 35 -33.81 -19.43 29.54
N LYS A 36 -33.14 -19.13 30.65
CA LYS A 36 -32.54 -17.83 30.93
C LYS A 36 -31.52 -17.44 29.86
N ARG A 37 -30.65 -18.38 29.46
CA ARG A 37 -29.65 -18.15 28.39
C ARG A 37 -30.33 -17.85 27.06
N ASN A 38 -31.32 -18.67 26.67
CA ASN A 38 -32.04 -18.50 25.41
C ASN A 38 -32.78 -17.15 25.34
N VAL A 39 -33.47 -16.76 26.41
CA VAL A 39 -34.14 -15.47 26.51
C VAL A 39 -33.13 -14.32 26.42
N THR A 40 -32.01 -14.41 27.13
CA THR A 40 -30.96 -13.39 27.10
C THR A 40 -30.38 -13.21 25.70
N VAL A 41 -30.12 -14.32 24.98
CA VAL A 41 -29.66 -14.29 23.60
C VAL A 41 -30.74 -13.69 22.69
N ALA A 42 -32.00 -14.10 22.81
CA ALA A 42 -33.09 -13.60 22.00
C ALA A 42 -33.29 -12.08 22.16
N ILE A 43 -33.24 -11.57 23.39
CA ILE A 43 -33.30 -10.13 23.69
C ILE A 43 -32.13 -9.39 23.02
N THR A 44 -30.91 -9.92 23.17
CA THR A 44 -29.70 -9.30 22.61
C THR A 44 -29.76 -9.23 21.08
N VAL A 45 -30.11 -10.34 20.43
CA VAL A 45 -30.23 -10.42 18.96
C VAL A 45 -31.31 -9.47 18.46
N THR A 46 -32.48 -9.45 19.10
CA THR A 46 -33.60 -8.58 18.71
C THR A 46 -33.23 -7.11 18.83
N ARG A 47 -32.57 -6.72 19.94
CA ARG A 47 -32.10 -5.35 20.14
C ARG A 47 -31.08 -4.93 19.08
N ARG A 48 -30.08 -5.78 18.81
CA ARG A 48 -29.06 -5.52 17.77
C ARG A 48 -29.68 -5.44 16.37
N LEU A 49 -30.72 -6.21 16.09
CA LEU A 49 -31.42 -6.18 14.81
C LEU A 49 -32.19 -4.87 14.65
N GLY A 50 -32.83 -4.39 15.72
CA GLY A 50 -33.45 -3.07 15.77
C GLY A 50 -32.43 -1.96 15.54
N MET A 51 -31.27 -2.04 16.21
CA MET A 51 -30.16 -1.10 15.99
C MET A 51 -29.67 -1.11 14.54
N LEU A 52 -29.44 -2.28 13.94
CA LEU A 52 -29.01 -2.38 12.55
C LEU A 52 -30.05 -1.83 11.57
N THR A 53 -31.33 -2.09 11.82
CA THR A 53 -32.43 -1.56 10.99
C THR A 53 -32.51 -0.04 11.06
N ALA A 54 -32.41 0.54 12.25
CA ALA A 54 -32.35 1.99 12.43
C ALA A 54 -31.09 2.57 11.76
N ALA A 55 -29.95 1.90 11.91
CA ALA A 55 -28.69 2.34 11.34
C ALA A 55 -28.73 2.39 9.80
N VAL A 56 -29.26 1.35 9.14
CA VAL A 56 -29.43 1.34 7.68
C VAL A 56 -30.36 2.48 7.22
N LYS A 57 -31.39 2.83 8.00
CA LYS A 57 -32.28 3.95 7.67
C LYS A 57 -31.60 5.30 7.79
N GLN A 58 -30.85 5.57 8.87
CA GLN A 58 -30.17 6.87 8.99
C GLN A 58 -28.98 6.97 8.02
N LEU A 59 -28.29 5.86 7.72
CA LEU A 59 -27.25 5.82 6.68
C LEU A 59 -27.80 6.29 5.33
N ARG A 60 -28.98 5.81 4.94
CA ARG A 60 -29.67 6.30 3.72
C ARG A 60 -29.99 7.79 3.78
N ALA A 61 -30.46 8.28 4.92
CA ALA A 61 -30.80 9.69 5.09
C ALA A 61 -29.57 10.58 4.95
N HIS A 62 -28.47 10.25 5.64
CA HIS A 62 -27.21 10.99 5.55
C HIS A 62 -26.60 10.91 4.14
N ALA A 63 -26.67 9.75 3.47
CA ALA A 63 -26.22 9.59 2.09
C ALA A 63 -27.02 10.47 1.12
N ALA A 64 -28.34 10.59 1.32
CA ALA A 64 -29.19 11.48 0.53
C ALA A 64 -28.85 12.97 0.74
N GLN A 65 -28.50 13.35 1.98
CA GLN A 65 -28.10 14.71 2.33
C GLN A 65 -26.61 15.02 2.06
N LYS A 66 -25.83 14.03 1.62
CA LYS A 66 -24.37 14.11 1.40
C LYS A 66 -23.58 14.49 2.66
N GLU A 67 -24.05 14.09 3.83
CA GLU A 67 -23.41 14.36 5.12
C GLU A 67 -22.30 13.34 5.43
N TYR A 68 -21.23 13.34 4.63
CA TYR A 68 -20.17 12.32 4.70
C TYR A 68 -19.49 12.23 6.07
N THR A 69 -19.42 13.32 6.83
CA THR A 69 -18.88 13.35 8.21
C THR A 69 -19.54 12.34 9.14
N GLN A 70 -20.86 12.16 9.03
CA GLN A 70 -21.61 11.27 9.91
C GLN A 70 -21.65 9.83 9.38
N ILE A 71 -21.41 9.65 8.08
CA ILE A 71 -21.49 8.34 7.41
C ILE A 71 -20.35 7.41 7.84
N SER A 72 -19.11 7.93 7.94
CA SER A 72 -17.94 7.11 8.29
C SER A 72 -18.06 6.41 9.67
N PRO A 73 -18.32 7.11 10.80
CA PRO A 73 -18.49 6.45 12.10
C PRO A 73 -19.69 5.52 12.12
N MET A 74 -20.74 5.85 11.37
CA MET A 74 -21.93 5.02 11.25
C MET A 74 -21.64 3.69 10.53
N LEU A 75 -20.88 3.72 9.43
CA LEU A 75 -20.45 2.53 8.71
C LEU A 75 -19.59 1.63 9.59
N GLN A 76 -18.69 2.19 10.40
CA GLN A 76 -17.89 1.41 11.35
C GLN A 76 -18.78 0.66 12.36
N ALA A 77 -19.80 1.33 12.92
CA ALA A 77 -20.75 0.69 13.83
C ALA A 77 -21.59 -0.39 13.13
N ILE A 78 -22.01 -0.14 11.90
CA ILE A 78 -22.75 -1.11 11.07
C ILE A 78 -21.89 -2.34 10.77
N ASN A 79 -20.62 -2.16 10.43
CA ASN A 79 -19.69 -3.26 10.15
C ASN A 79 -19.54 -4.19 11.37
N GLN A 80 -19.47 -3.63 12.59
CA GLN A 80 -19.46 -4.43 13.82
C GLN A 80 -20.76 -5.20 14.04
N LEU A 81 -21.91 -4.60 13.74
CA LEU A 81 -23.21 -5.27 13.82
C LEU A 81 -23.32 -6.38 12.77
N GLU A 82 -22.86 -6.16 11.54
CA GLU A 82 -22.87 -7.17 10.48
C GLU A 82 -22.10 -8.43 10.88
N LEU A 83 -20.94 -8.28 11.53
CA LEU A 83 -20.14 -9.41 12.03
C LEU A 83 -20.96 -10.33 12.95
N HIS A 84 -21.76 -9.75 13.84
CA HIS A 84 -22.63 -10.52 14.74
C HIS A 84 -23.75 -11.27 13.99
N PHE A 85 -24.27 -10.69 12.89
CA PHE A 85 -25.35 -11.28 12.11
C PHE A 85 -24.91 -12.33 11.08
N ARG A 86 -23.60 -12.59 10.93
CA ARG A 86 -23.09 -13.62 10.01
C ARG A 86 -23.68 -15.01 10.28
N SER A 87 -23.85 -15.39 11.54
CA SER A 87 -24.44 -16.68 11.94
C SER A 87 -25.96 -16.76 11.71
N TYR A 88 -26.62 -15.63 11.45
CA TYR A 88 -28.07 -15.51 11.25
C TYR A 88 -28.46 -15.27 9.79
N ARG A 89 -27.51 -15.41 8.84
CA ARG A 89 -27.73 -15.16 7.41
C ARG A 89 -28.82 -16.03 6.77
N ASN A 90 -29.12 -17.19 7.35
CA ASN A 90 -30.17 -18.08 6.84
C ASN A 90 -31.59 -17.59 7.20
N VAL A 91 -31.72 -16.58 8.06
CA VAL A 91 -33.02 -15.99 8.41
C VAL A 91 -33.42 -14.98 7.32
N PRO A 92 -34.53 -15.17 6.59
CA PRO A 92 -34.87 -14.35 5.43
C PRO A 92 -34.93 -12.85 5.71
N LYS A 93 -35.48 -12.44 6.86
CA LYS A 93 -35.54 -11.02 7.25
C LYS A 93 -34.16 -10.40 7.48
N VAL A 94 -33.23 -11.16 8.07
CA VAL A 94 -31.85 -10.71 8.30
C VAL A 94 -31.11 -10.63 6.97
N ALA A 95 -31.25 -11.65 6.12
CA ALA A 95 -30.68 -11.66 4.77
C ALA A 95 -31.15 -10.44 3.96
N ALA A 96 -32.46 -10.16 3.95
CA ALA A 96 -33.02 -9.01 3.26
C ALA A 96 -32.46 -7.67 3.78
N LEU A 97 -32.29 -7.52 5.10
CA LEU A 97 -31.69 -6.33 5.70
C LEU A 97 -30.22 -6.15 5.29
N LEU A 98 -29.43 -7.23 5.32
CA LEU A 98 -28.03 -7.21 4.89
C LEU A 98 -27.89 -6.92 3.39
N SER A 99 -28.75 -7.48 2.55
CA SER A 99 -28.80 -7.14 1.13
C SER A 99 -29.16 -5.67 0.91
N SER A 100 -30.15 -5.17 1.65
CA SER A 100 -30.52 -3.75 1.66
C SER A 100 -29.36 -2.83 2.06
N LEU A 101 -28.55 -3.23 3.05
CA LEU A 101 -27.34 -2.51 3.44
C LEU A 101 -26.31 -2.49 2.29
N ARG A 102 -26.05 -3.63 1.66
CA ARG A 102 -25.09 -3.72 0.53
C ARG A 102 -25.48 -2.82 -0.63
N VAL A 103 -26.77 -2.73 -0.95
CA VAL A 103 -27.26 -1.80 -1.99
C VAL A 103 -26.92 -0.36 -1.63
N VAL A 104 -27.17 0.06 -0.38
CA VAL A 104 -26.84 1.42 0.08
C VAL A 104 -25.34 1.68 0.04
N GLN A 105 -24.52 0.71 0.43
CA GLN A 105 -23.07 0.81 0.36
C GLN A 105 -22.58 0.98 -1.09
N ALA A 106 -23.13 0.21 -2.03
CA ALA A 106 -22.81 0.32 -3.45
C ALA A 106 -23.26 1.67 -4.06
N ASP A 107 -24.46 2.13 -3.72
CA ASP A 107 -24.97 3.44 -4.16
C ASP A 107 -24.10 4.58 -3.63
N LEU A 108 -23.69 4.50 -2.36
CA LEU A 108 -22.80 5.47 -1.72
C LEU A 108 -21.40 5.47 -2.36
N GLN A 109 -20.84 4.29 -2.64
CA GLN A 109 -19.57 4.14 -3.36
C GLN A 109 -19.65 4.82 -4.73
N LYS A 110 -20.71 4.56 -5.50
CA LYS A 110 -20.93 5.20 -6.79
C LYS A 110 -21.08 6.72 -6.66
N GLN A 111 -21.88 7.18 -5.71
CA GLN A 111 -22.09 8.60 -5.45
C GLN A 111 -20.77 9.34 -5.16
N ILE A 112 -19.88 8.72 -4.38
CA ILE A 112 -18.56 9.29 -4.07
C ILE A 112 -17.66 9.28 -5.30
N LEU A 113 -17.63 8.20 -6.08
CA LEU A 113 -16.86 8.16 -7.33
C LEU A 113 -17.32 9.24 -8.32
N ASP A 114 -18.63 9.41 -8.50
CA ASP A 114 -19.22 10.45 -9.36
C ASP A 114 -18.90 11.87 -8.83
N LEU A 115 -18.86 12.04 -7.50
CA LEU A 115 -18.45 13.29 -6.86
C LEU A 115 -16.98 13.62 -7.15
N PHE A 116 -16.08 12.64 -7.04
CA PHE A 116 -14.68 12.82 -7.39
C PHE A 116 -14.52 13.09 -8.90
N ASP A 117 -15.21 12.36 -9.76
CA ASP A 117 -15.14 12.55 -11.21
C ASP A 117 -15.58 13.95 -11.65
N SER A 118 -16.68 14.46 -11.07
CA SER A 118 -17.15 15.82 -11.34
C SER A 118 -16.31 16.93 -10.71
N SER A 119 -15.50 16.63 -9.70
CA SER A 119 -14.65 17.62 -9.01
C SER A 119 -13.33 17.88 -9.72
N PHE A 120 -12.91 16.99 -10.62
CA PHE A 120 -11.65 17.09 -11.33
C PHE A 120 -11.85 17.43 -12.82
N THR A 121 -10.85 18.07 -13.42
CA THR A 121 -10.75 18.23 -14.87
C THR A 121 -10.04 17.04 -15.51
N SER A 122 -10.06 16.97 -16.84
CA SER A 122 -9.31 15.94 -17.57
C SER A 122 -7.79 15.95 -17.30
N GLN A 123 -7.26 17.09 -16.84
CA GLN A 123 -5.84 17.28 -16.52
C GLN A 123 -5.54 17.11 -15.02
N ALA A 124 -6.42 16.44 -14.28
CA ALA A 124 -6.26 16.18 -12.84
C ALA A 124 -6.12 17.46 -12.00
N GLN A 125 -6.71 18.57 -12.44
CA GLN A 125 -6.83 19.79 -11.65
C GLN A 125 -8.21 19.84 -10.99
N LEU A 126 -8.28 20.41 -9.78
CA LEU A 126 -9.55 20.66 -9.11
C LEU A 126 -10.34 21.75 -9.84
N GLN A 127 -11.65 21.54 -10.01
CA GLN A 127 -12.51 22.57 -10.57
C GLN A 127 -12.69 23.74 -9.57
N PRO A 128 -12.90 24.98 -10.05
CA PRO A 128 -13.15 26.12 -9.18
C PRO A 128 -14.42 25.93 -8.34
N GLY A 129 -14.37 26.28 -7.06
CA GLY A 129 -15.53 26.20 -6.16
C GLY A 129 -15.80 24.81 -5.56
N VAL A 130 -14.94 23.83 -5.82
CA VAL A 130 -15.02 22.50 -5.20
C VAL A 130 -14.78 22.59 -3.70
N ASN A 131 -15.64 21.92 -2.92
CA ASN A 131 -15.46 21.79 -1.48
C ASN A 131 -14.46 20.66 -1.16
N VAL A 132 -13.20 21.03 -0.94
CA VAL A 132 -12.09 20.12 -0.58
C VAL A 132 -12.38 19.32 0.69
N GLU A 133 -13.02 19.94 1.68
CA GLU A 133 -13.33 19.29 2.97
C GLU A 133 -14.36 18.17 2.77
N MET A 134 -15.37 18.40 1.94
CA MET A 134 -16.36 17.38 1.58
C MET A 134 -15.73 16.20 0.85
N LEU A 135 -14.77 16.44 -0.06
CA LEU A 135 -14.02 15.37 -0.73
C LEU A 135 -13.17 14.55 0.24
N GLY A 136 -12.48 15.22 1.16
CA GLY A 136 -11.73 14.55 2.23
C GLY A 136 -12.64 13.65 3.08
N GLN A 137 -13.79 14.15 3.50
CA GLN A 137 -14.79 13.38 4.24
C GLN A 137 -15.31 12.19 3.42
N ALA A 138 -15.57 12.38 2.13
CA ALA A 138 -16.00 11.30 1.23
C ALA A 138 -14.91 10.22 1.06
N ALA A 139 -13.62 10.58 1.03
CA ALA A 139 -12.53 9.60 1.01
C ALA A 139 -12.48 8.77 2.31
N PHE A 140 -12.72 9.38 3.48
CA PHE A 140 -12.86 8.64 4.74
C PHE A 140 -14.07 7.70 4.78
N VAL A 141 -15.15 8.04 4.06
CA VAL A 141 -16.29 7.13 3.89
C VAL A 141 -15.90 5.92 3.03
N MET A 142 -15.14 6.13 1.96
CA MET A 142 -14.61 5.04 1.12
C MET A 142 -13.69 4.10 1.90
N ASP A 143 -12.90 4.63 2.83
CA ASP A 143 -12.07 3.81 3.73
C ASP A 143 -12.90 2.95 4.69
N ALA A 144 -14.05 3.48 5.15
CA ALA A 144 -14.95 2.80 6.09
C ALA A 144 -15.90 1.78 5.43
N LEU A 145 -16.12 1.88 4.12
CA LEU A 145 -16.95 0.95 3.35
C LEU A 145 -16.29 -0.43 3.28
N ASP A 146 -15.26 -0.56 2.45
CA ASP A 146 -14.43 -1.76 2.32
C ASP A 146 -13.13 -1.46 1.56
N ASP A 147 -12.20 -2.42 1.60
CA ASP A 147 -10.90 -2.29 0.92
C ASP A 147 -11.06 -2.15 -0.60
N SER A 148 -12.10 -2.74 -1.19
CA SER A 148 -12.38 -2.70 -2.62
C SER A 148 -12.78 -1.29 -3.08
N ALA A 149 -13.70 -0.64 -2.36
CA ALA A 149 -14.11 0.74 -2.63
C ALA A 149 -12.92 1.69 -2.53
N ARG A 150 -12.12 1.57 -1.46
CA ARG A 150 -10.88 2.33 -1.32
C ARG A 150 -9.97 2.13 -2.54
N GLN A 151 -9.64 0.89 -2.88
CA GLN A 151 -8.75 0.61 -4.02
C GLN A 151 -9.29 1.17 -5.33
N GLN A 152 -10.61 1.11 -5.56
CA GLN A 152 -11.22 1.66 -6.77
C GLN A 152 -11.01 3.16 -6.87
N LEU A 153 -11.27 3.93 -5.81
CA LEU A 153 -11.03 5.38 -5.81
C LEU A 153 -9.55 5.70 -5.98
N GLN A 154 -8.68 4.98 -5.26
CA GLN A 154 -7.24 5.18 -5.35
C GLN A 154 -6.71 4.90 -6.78
N ASN A 155 -7.19 3.84 -7.43
CA ASN A 155 -6.80 3.47 -8.79
C ASN A 155 -7.36 4.44 -9.84
N TRP A 156 -8.59 4.92 -9.66
CA TRP A 156 -9.17 5.97 -10.49
C TRP A 156 -8.30 7.23 -10.42
N TYR A 157 -7.94 7.69 -9.22
CA TYR A 157 -7.14 8.89 -9.05
C TYR A 157 -5.74 8.74 -9.67
N CYS A 158 -5.06 7.61 -9.44
CA CYS A 158 -3.75 7.37 -10.05
C CYS A 158 -3.85 7.35 -11.59
N SER A 159 -4.92 6.78 -12.14
CA SER A 159 -5.17 6.76 -13.58
C SER A 159 -5.46 8.16 -14.14
N LEU A 160 -6.21 8.98 -13.40
CA LEU A 160 -6.52 10.36 -13.75
C LEU A 160 -5.24 11.21 -13.84
N VAL A 161 -4.39 11.16 -12.81
CA VAL A 161 -3.13 11.90 -12.74
C VAL A 161 -2.16 11.44 -13.83
N LEU A 162 -1.96 10.12 -13.97
CA LEU A 162 -1.00 9.57 -14.92
C LEU A 162 -1.48 9.68 -16.38
N ARG A 163 -2.72 10.08 -16.64
CA ARG A 163 -3.19 10.30 -18.02
C ARG A 163 -2.38 11.35 -18.77
N GLU A 164 -2.03 12.45 -18.10
CA GLU A 164 -1.18 13.48 -18.73
C GLU A 164 0.22 12.92 -19.01
N TYR A 165 0.80 12.21 -18.04
CA TYR A 165 2.09 11.52 -18.20
C TYR A 165 2.09 10.60 -19.43
N ARG A 166 1.09 9.72 -19.54
CA ARG A 166 0.94 8.79 -20.66
C ARG A 166 0.80 9.52 -21.99
N THR A 167 0.01 10.60 -22.04
CA THR A 167 -0.15 11.42 -23.25
C THR A 167 1.18 12.02 -23.72
N ILE A 168 2.01 12.49 -22.79
CA ILE A 168 3.30 13.12 -23.12
C ILE A 168 4.37 12.08 -23.48
N PHE A 169 4.41 10.93 -22.79
CA PHE A 169 5.59 10.05 -22.78
C PHE A 169 5.37 8.62 -23.30
N ASN A 170 4.14 8.22 -23.70
CA ASN A 170 3.87 6.89 -24.28
C ASN A 170 3.91 6.87 -25.82
N GLY A 171 4.37 7.94 -26.47
CA GLY A 171 4.71 7.89 -27.89
C GLY A 171 5.86 6.91 -28.16
N LYS A 172 5.81 6.16 -29.26
CA LYS A 172 6.86 5.17 -29.62
C LYS A 172 8.27 5.78 -29.60
N ASP A 173 8.41 7.02 -30.07
CA ASP A 173 9.70 7.74 -30.14
C ASP A 173 10.22 8.19 -28.76
N GLU A 174 9.31 8.48 -27.82
CA GLU A 174 9.63 8.92 -26.46
C GLU A 174 10.05 7.75 -25.53
N LEU A 175 9.63 6.53 -25.84
CA LEU A 175 9.96 5.30 -25.08
C LEU A 175 11.33 4.71 -25.48
N SER A 176 11.83 5.00 -26.67
CA SER A 176 13.11 4.49 -27.19
C SER A 176 14.31 5.38 -26.89
N ASN A 177 14.11 6.59 -26.35
CA ASN A 177 15.20 7.55 -26.11
C ASN A 177 15.46 7.80 -24.61
N LEU A 178 16.68 7.44 -24.16
CA LEU A 178 17.13 7.65 -22.79
C LEU A 178 17.27 9.15 -22.41
N ASP A 179 17.45 10.05 -23.37
CA ASP A 179 17.57 11.49 -23.10
C ASP A 179 16.28 12.11 -22.54
N ASN A 180 15.15 11.42 -22.70
CA ASN A 180 13.87 11.87 -22.16
C ASN A 180 13.64 11.49 -20.69
N VAL A 181 14.48 10.62 -20.10
CA VAL A 181 14.30 10.17 -18.70
C VAL A 181 14.32 11.33 -17.68
N PRO A 182 15.25 12.31 -17.75
CA PRO A 182 15.20 13.47 -16.87
C PRO A 182 13.90 14.29 -16.99
N ARG A 183 13.29 14.37 -18.18
CA ARG A 183 11.99 15.05 -18.38
C ARG A 183 10.85 14.32 -17.66
N ARG A 184 10.87 12.97 -17.66
CA ARG A 184 9.91 12.14 -16.91
C ARG A 184 10.03 12.39 -15.41
N PHE A 185 11.24 12.42 -14.85
CA PHE A 185 11.44 12.72 -13.43
C PHE A 185 11.07 14.16 -13.05
N ALA A 186 11.34 15.12 -13.92
CA ALA A 186 10.90 16.50 -13.73
C ALA A 186 9.37 16.65 -13.77
N TRP A 187 8.67 15.83 -14.56
CA TRP A 187 7.21 15.74 -14.51
C TRP A 187 6.74 15.23 -13.15
N LEU A 188 7.29 14.12 -12.64
CA LEU A 188 6.90 13.58 -11.34
C LEU A 188 7.15 14.58 -10.20
N LYS A 189 8.29 15.28 -10.18
CA LYS A 189 8.57 16.32 -9.18
C LYS A 189 7.56 17.48 -9.22
N ARG A 190 7.13 17.89 -10.42
CA ARG A 190 6.08 18.92 -10.57
C ARG A 190 4.74 18.41 -10.05
N TYR A 191 4.37 17.17 -10.38
CA TYR A 191 3.17 16.55 -9.83
C TYR A 191 3.20 16.48 -8.30
N LEU A 192 4.31 16.04 -7.70
CA LEU A 192 4.42 15.93 -6.24
C LEU A 192 4.22 17.28 -5.53
N LYS A 193 4.69 18.37 -6.15
CA LYS A 193 4.42 19.72 -5.67
C LYS A 193 2.92 20.07 -5.75
N VAL A 194 2.28 19.82 -6.89
CA VAL A 194 0.82 20.01 -7.05
C VAL A 194 0.04 19.17 -6.04
N TYR A 195 0.51 17.95 -5.75
CA TYR A 195 -0.12 17.10 -4.76
C TYR A 195 -0.05 17.72 -3.36
N ASP A 196 1.12 18.20 -2.94
CA ASP A 196 1.31 18.85 -1.63
C ASP A 196 0.42 20.09 -1.48
N ASP A 197 0.34 20.90 -2.53
CA ASP A 197 -0.37 22.17 -2.50
C ASP A 197 -1.91 21.95 -2.55
N ASP A 198 -2.39 21.07 -3.45
CA ASP A 198 -3.81 20.99 -3.81
C ASP A 198 -4.51 19.68 -3.40
N HIS A 199 -3.82 18.53 -3.48
CA HIS A 199 -4.48 17.21 -3.39
C HIS A 199 -4.28 16.49 -2.04
N ALA A 200 -3.27 16.86 -1.26
CA ALA A 200 -2.92 16.16 -0.02
C ALA A 200 -4.08 16.11 0.99
N ARG A 201 -4.92 17.16 1.02
CA ARG A 201 -6.07 17.27 1.92
C ARG A 201 -7.30 16.46 1.48
N LEU A 202 -7.31 15.95 0.25
CA LEU A 202 -8.43 15.20 -0.32
C LEU A 202 -8.45 13.75 0.16
N PHE A 203 -7.32 13.23 0.64
CA PHE A 203 -7.15 11.82 0.95
C PHE A 203 -6.67 11.62 2.40
N PRO A 204 -7.06 10.51 3.04
CA PRO A 204 -6.46 10.12 4.32
C PRO A 204 -4.94 9.96 4.20
N ALA A 205 -4.18 10.51 5.15
CA ALA A 205 -2.71 10.51 5.10
C ALA A 205 -2.11 9.09 4.97
N HIS A 206 -2.73 8.10 5.61
CA HIS A 206 -2.30 6.70 5.57
C HIS A 206 -2.47 6.03 4.20
N TRP A 207 -3.21 6.65 3.26
CA TRP A 207 -3.30 6.15 1.87
C TRP A 207 -2.04 6.43 1.07
N ALA A 208 -1.22 7.42 1.48
CA ALA A 208 0.01 7.82 0.81
C ALA A 208 -0.16 7.94 -0.73
N MET A 209 -1.16 8.72 -1.17
CA MET A 209 -1.57 8.73 -2.58
C MET A 209 -0.48 9.22 -3.54
N ASP A 210 0.37 10.13 -3.09
CA ASP A 210 1.55 10.58 -3.82
C ASP A 210 2.57 9.45 -4.01
N HIS A 211 2.81 8.63 -2.97
CA HIS A 211 3.65 7.43 -3.08
C HIS A 211 3.05 6.41 -4.05
N ARG A 212 1.74 6.18 -4.00
CA ARG A 212 1.06 5.25 -4.94
C ARG A 212 1.21 5.71 -6.39
N VAL A 213 1.04 7.01 -6.66
CA VAL A 213 1.27 7.58 -7.99
C VAL A 213 2.74 7.45 -8.40
N ALA A 214 3.68 7.72 -7.49
CA ALA A 214 5.11 7.57 -7.76
C ALA A 214 5.49 6.12 -8.09
N THR A 215 4.88 5.15 -7.41
CA THR A 215 5.07 3.71 -7.67
C THR A 215 4.57 3.33 -9.05
N GLN A 216 3.33 3.70 -9.41
CA GLN A 216 2.77 3.38 -10.73
C GLN A 216 3.51 4.12 -11.86
N PHE A 217 3.91 5.38 -11.63
CA PHE A 217 4.80 6.10 -12.54
C PHE A 217 6.11 5.35 -12.76
N ALA A 218 6.71 4.81 -11.69
CA ALA A 218 7.99 4.11 -11.79
C ALA A 218 7.86 2.81 -12.59
N ASP A 219 6.75 2.08 -12.45
CA ASP A 219 6.51 0.86 -13.22
C ASP A 219 6.33 1.14 -14.72
N GLU A 220 5.59 2.19 -15.08
CA GLU A 220 5.47 2.63 -16.47
C GLU A 220 6.81 3.12 -17.03
N THR A 221 7.57 3.87 -16.23
CA THR A 221 8.88 4.40 -16.61
C THR A 221 9.93 3.30 -16.77
N ARG A 222 9.93 2.30 -15.89
CA ARG A 222 10.83 1.13 -15.92
C ARG A 222 10.69 0.38 -17.24
N THR A 223 9.45 0.17 -17.68
CA THR A 223 9.15 -0.49 -18.95
C THR A 223 9.75 0.27 -20.14
N GLY A 224 9.59 1.60 -20.18
CA GLY A 224 10.21 2.45 -21.21
C GLY A 224 11.73 2.48 -21.13
N MET A 225 12.31 2.61 -19.93
CA MET A 225 13.76 2.62 -19.75
C MET A 225 14.43 1.32 -20.16
N ALA A 226 13.82 0.16 -19.84
CA ALA A 226 14.34 -1.14 -20.24
C ALA A 226 14.38 -1.29 -21.78
N LEU A 227 13.34 -0.80 -22.47
CA LEU A 227 13.30 -0.79 -23.93
C LEU A 227 14.40 0.09 -24.53
N ALA A 228 14.55 1.32 -24.03
CA ALA A 228 15.58 2.26 -24.49
C ALA A 228 17.01 1.77 -24.19
N ALA A 229 17.21 1.07 -23.06
CA ALA A 229 18.50 0.55 -22.64
C ALA A 229 19.04 -0.57 -23.54
N ALA A 230 18.16 -1.37 -24.16
CA ALA A 230 18.53 -2.54 -24.96
C ALA A 230 19.38 -2.24 -26.20
N GLY A 231 19.40 -0.99 -26.68
CA GLY A 231 20.21 -0.54 -27.82
C GLY A 231 21.07 0.69 -27.54
N ALA A 232 21.20 1.10 -26.28
CA ALA A 232 21.87 2.34 -25.92
C ALA A 232 23.39 2.19 -25.79
N ALA A 233 24.11 3.27 -26.11
CA ALA A 233 25.54 3.37 -25.82
C ALA A 233 25.82 3.47 -24.31
N SER A 234 27.05 3.14 -23.92
CA SER A 234 27.50 3.10 -22.51
C SER A 234 27.30 4.43 -21.75
N LYS A 235 27.61 5.57 -22.37
CA LYS A 235 27.53 6.89 -21.73
C LYS A 235 26.09 7.34 -21.40
N PRO A 236 25.10 7.30 -22.33
CA PRO A 236 23.70 7.55 -22.01
C PRO A 236 23.16 6.63 -20.90
N LEU A 237 23.54 5.35 -20.92
CA LEU A 237 23.10 4.38 -19.92
C LEU A 237 23.53 4.80 -18.51
N LEU A 238 24.81 5.16 -18.34
CA LEU A 238 25.35 5.62 -17.06
C LEU A 238 24.62 6.87 -16.56
N LYS A 239 24.41 7.86 -17.44
CA LYS A 239 23.72 9.10 -17.09
C LYS A 239 22.29 8.81 -16.59
N THR A 240 21.58 7.89 -17.25
CA THR A 240 20.23 7.48 -16.85
C THR A 240 20.22 6.74 -15.53
N VAL A 241 21.17 5.83 -15.30
CA VAL A 241 21.29 5.11 -14.02
C VAL A 241 21.52 6.08 -12.86
N LYS A 242 22.44 7.04 -13.02
CA LYS A 242 22.69 8.07 -12.00
C LYS A 242 21.41 8.87 -11.71
N ALA A 243 20.72 9.34 -12.75
CA ALA A 243 19.47 10.07 -12.60
C ALA A 243 18.37 9.23 -11.93
N ALA A 244 18.26 7.95 -12.25
CA ALA A 244 17.29 7.04 -11.64
C ALA A 244 17.56 6.86 -10.15
N VAL A 245 18.82 6.63 -9.76
CA VAL A 245 19.21 6.48 -8.35
C VAL A 245 18.98 7.78 -7.57
N ASP A 246 19.32 8.93 -8.12
CA ASP A 246 19.06 10.22 -7.47
C ASP A 246 17.55 10.46 -7.28
N MET A 247 16.72 10.00 -8.23
CA MET A 247 15.26 10.07 -8.11
C MET A 247 14.72 9.11 -7.04
N GLU A 248 15.22 7.88 -6.97
CA GLU A 248 14.86 6.93 -5.91
C GLU A 248 15.21 7.47 -4.52
N GLN A 249 16.38 8.10 -4.36
CA GLN A 249 16.77 8.72 -3.09
C GLN A 249 15.85 9.88 -2.71
N TYR A 250 15.51 10.73 -3.68
CA TYR A 250 14.54 11.81 -3.47
C TYR A 250 13.18 11.27 -2.99
N LEU A 251 12.68 10.18 -3.60
CA LEU A 251 11.44 9.52 -3.18
C LEU A 251 11.58 8.83 -1.81
N ALA A 252 12.70 8.19 -1.53
CA ALA A 252 12.95 7.52 -0.25
C ALA A 252 13.02 8.51 0.93
N GLN A 253 13.61 9.69 0.72
CA GLN A 253 13.62 10.76 1.73
C GLN A 253 12.21 11.28 2.02
N ARG A 254 11.39 11.39 0.98
CA ARG A 254 10.00 11.87 1.10
C ARG A 254 9.08 10.82 1.74
N HIS A 255 9.30 9.54 1.44
CA HIS A 255 8.41 8.43 1.81
C HIS A 255 9.12 7.40 2.69
N ALA A 256 9.70 7.84 3.81
CA ALA A 256 10.54 6.99 4.66
C ALA A 256 9.81 5.74 5.22
N GLU A 257 8.49 5.82 5.42
CA GLU A 257 7.68 4.73 5.98
C GLU A 257 7.09 3.79 4.91
N GLN A 258 7.22 4.15 3.63
CA GLN A 258 6.63 3.40 2.51
C GLN A 258 7.68 2.51 1.83
N PRO A 259 7.27 1.46 1.10
CA PRO A 259 8.21 0.62 0.38
C PRO A 259 9.00 1.44 -0.67
N PRO A 260 10.30 1.16 -0.86
CA PRO A 260 11.14 1.93 -1.77
C PRO A 260 10.67 1.75 -3.20
N VAL A 261 10.57 2.87 -3.92
CA VAL A 261 10.30 2.87 -5.36
C VAL A 261 11.59 2.52 -6.09
N SER A 262 11.55 1.53 -6.99
CA SER A 262 12.73 1.08 -7.74
C SER A 262 12.59 1.42 -9.23
N LEU A 263 13.49 2.26 -9.73
CA LEU A 263 13.63 2.69 -11.11
C LEU A 263 14.87 2.08 -11.75
N ALA A 264 16.00 2.05 -11.04
CA ALA A 264 17.29 1.61 -11.59
C ALA A 264 17.34 0.10 -11.90
N ALA A 265 16.48 -0.69 -11.26
CA ALA A 265 16.34 -2.12 -11.54
C ALA A 265 15.95 -2.41 -13.01
N ALA A 266 15.41 -1.42 -13.74
CA ALA A 266 15.17 -1.57 -15.19
C ALA A 266 16.45 -1.72 -16.00
N ILE A 267 17.53 -1.09 -15.53
CA ILE A 267 18.77 -0.88 -16.29
C ILE A 267 19.86 -1.85 -15.83
N GLU A 268 19.73 -2.43 -14.62
CA GLU A 268 20.67 -3.39 -14.05
C GLU A 268 21.09 -4.52 -15.03
N PRO A 269 20.18 -5.14 -15.81
CA PRO A 269 20.57 -6.19 -16.77
C PRO A 269 21.50 -5.71 -17.89
N PHE A 270 21.48 -4.42 -18.21
CA PHE A 270 22.26 -3.82 -19.30
C PHE A 270 23.60 -3.24 -18.84
N LEU A 271 23.86 -3.21 -17.52
CA LEU A 271 25.12 -2.70 -16.97
C LEU A 271 26.34 -3.54 -17.38
N GLY A 272 26.17 -4.83 -17.71
CA GLY A 272 27.26 -5.67 -18.22
C GLY A 272 27.88 -5.11 -19.51
N VAL A 273 27.04 -4.68 -20.45
CA VAL A 273 27.48 -4.05 -21.72
C VAL A 273 28.25 -2.76 -21.47
N TYR A 274 27.88 -2.00 -20.43
CA TYR A 274 28.63 -0.81 -20.01
C TYR A 274 30.00 -1.18 -19.44
N LEU A 275 30.06 -2.17 -18.55
CA LEU A 275 31.31 -2.63 -17.93
C LEU A 275 32.29 -3.12 -19.00
N ASP A 276 31.83 -3.93 -19.94
CA ASP A 276 32.64 -4.44 -21.06
C ASP A 276 33.16 -3.31 -21.95
N ALA A 277 32.31 -2.30 -22.22
CA ALA A 277 32.69 -1.15 -23.03
C ALA A 277 33.74 -0.25 -22.33
N GLU A 278 33.61 -0.02 -21.02
CA GLU A 278 34.59 0.75 -20.27
C GLU A 278 35.89 -0.02 -20.06
N GLU A 279 35.84 -1.34 -19.83
CA GLU A 279 37.04 -2.18 -19.74
C GLU A 279 37.82 -2.13 -21.06
N LYS A 280 37.13 -2.29 -22.20
CA LYS A 280 37.75 -2.15 -23.53
C LYS A 280 38.33 -0.75 -23.74
N ARG A 281 37.63 0.30 -23.31
CA ARG A 281 38.11 1.70 -23.42
C ARG A 281 39.40 1.93 -22.64
N VAL A 282 39.48 1.39 -21.43
CA VAL A 282 40.68 1.46 -20.59
C VAL A 282 41.81 0.64 -21.22
N ALA A 283 41.53 -0.55 -21.72
CA ALA A 283 42.52 -1.39 -22.41
C ALA A 283 43.10 -0.72 -23.66
N GLU A 284 42.26 -0.09 -24.49
CA GLU A 284 42.70 0.64 -25.68
C GLU A 284 43.54 1.88 -25.31
N ALA A 285 43.15 2.62 -24.27
CA ALA A 285 43.91 3.77 -23.80
C ALA A 285 45.29 3.35 -23.26
N LEU A 286 45.34 2.25 -22.52
CA LEU A 286 46.58 1.65 -22.02
C LEU A 286 47.48 1.18 -23.16
N GLY A 287 46.91 0.50 -24.17
CA GLY A 287 47.64 0.07 -25.37
C GLY A 287 48.22 1.23 -26.17
N LYS A 288 47.47 2.32 -26.35
CA LYS A 288 47.96 3.55 -27.01
C LYS A 288 49.08 4.23 -26.22
N ALA A 289 48.98 4.24 -24.89
CA ALA A 289 50.02 4.78 -24.01
C ALA A 289 51.31 3.95 -24.08
N MET A 290 51.21 2.62 -24.12
CA MET A 290 52.36 1.73 -24.31
C MET A 290 52.99 1.90 -25.70
N ALA A 291 52.18 2.06 -26.75
CA ALA A 291 52.65 2.20 -28.13
C ALA A 291 53.33 3.56 -28.41
N ARG A 292 52.97 4.62 -27.70
CA ARG A 292 53.63 5.95 -27.79
C ARG A 292 55.05 5.97 -27.22
N GLY A 293 55.49 4.88 -26.62
CA GLY A 293 56.71 4.84 -25.83
C GLY A 293 56.46 5.53 -24.50
N LEU A 294 56.89 4.88 -23.42
CA LEU A 294 56.85 5.40 -22.06
C LEU A 294 57.87 6.54 -21.90
N ALA A 295 57.71 7.61 -22.68
CA ALA A 295 58.60 8.75 -22.67
C ALA A 295 58.46 9.49 -21.33
N PRO A 296 59.58 9.83 -20.67
CA PRO A 296 59.57 10.69 -19.50
C PRO A 296 58.98 12.06 -19.87
N ASP A 297 58.23 12.65 -18.95
CA ASP A 297 57.62 13.96 -19.08
C ASP A 297 58.70 15.05 -19.19
N GLU A 298 58.50 16.02 -20.08
CA GLU A 298 59.50 17.08 -20.38
C GLU A 298 59.82 17.94 -19.14
N GLY A 299 58.92 17.98 -18.14
CA GLY A 299 59.11 18.70 -16.88
C GLY A 299 59.53 17.84 -15.68
N ASN A 300 59.40 16.51 -15.74
CA ASN A 300 59.80 15.61 -14.64
C ASN A 300 60.15 14.21 -15.15
N PRO A 301 61.44 13.82 -15.19
CA PRO A 301 61.86 12.53 -15.72
C PRO A 301 61.42 11.33 -14.87
N ALA A 302 60.91 11.54 -13.65
CA ALA A 302 60.35 10.49 -12.81
C ALA A 302 58.89 10.14 -13.17
N VAL A 303 58.23 10.93 -14.02
CA VAL A 303 56.83 10.74 -14.43
C VAL A 303 56.79 10.51 -15.93
N LEU A 304 55.99 9.55 -16.37
CA LEU A 304 55.76 9.32 -17.78
C LEU A 304 54.78 10.37 -18.30
N ALA A 305 55.04 10.92 -19.49
CA ALA A 305 54.15 11.92 -20.10
C ALA A 305 52.69 11.45 -20.19
N SER A 306 52.47 10.13 -20.33
CA SER A 306 51.14 9.50 -20.39
C SER A 306 50.58 9.01 -19.04
N ALA A 307 51.36 9.02 -17.95
CA ALA A 307 50.92 8.46 -16.65
C ALA A 307 49.82 9.29 -15.99
N THR A 308 49.89 10.61 -16.10
CA THR A 308 48.87 11.52 -15.55
C THR A 308 47.52 11.31 -16.22
N ASP A 309 47.49 11.20 -17.54
CA ASP A 309 46.25 10.98 -18.31
C ASP A 309 45.63 9.61 -18.03
N LEU A 310 46.45 8.56 -17.95
CA LEU A 310 46.00 7.22 -17.59
C LEU A 310 45.44 7.18 -16.16
N PHE A 311 46.09 7.85 -15.22
CA PHE A 311 45.62 7.94 -13.84
C PHE A 311 44.28 8.69 -13.75
N LEU A 312 44.13 9.80 -14.48
CA LEU A 312 42.87 10.55 -14.53
C LEU A 312 41.75 9.72 -15.18
N LEU A 313 42.06 8.97 -16.23
CA LEU A 313 41.12 8.06 -16.90
C LEU A 313 40.66 6.93 -15.96
N TYR A 314 41.59 6.27 -15.29
CA TYR A 314 41.29 5.20 -14.33
C TYR A 314 40.54 5.74 -13.10
N LYS A 315 40.94 6.91 -12.59
CA LYS A 315 40.25 7.57 -11.48
C LYS A 315 38.81 7.94 -11.86
N GLY A 316 38.57 8.39 -13.08
CA GLY A 316 37.23 8.69 -13.60
C GLY A 316 36.35 7.45 -13.70
N THR A 317 36.84 6.41 -14.37
CA THR A 317 36.11 5.13 -14.52
C THR A 317 35.85 4.44 -13.18
N ALA A 318 36.82 4.45 -12.26
CA ALA A 318 36.65 3.91 -10.91
C ALA A 318 35.67 4.73 -10.04
N ARG A 319 35.54 6.03 -10.28
CA ARG A 319 34.52 6.87 -9.62
C ARG A 319 33.12 6.51 -10.12
N ASP A 320 32.96 6.41 -11.44
CA ASP A 320 31.68 6.06 -12.06
C ASP A 320 31.24 4.63 -11.67
N GLY A 321 32.16 3.67 -11.66
CA GLY A 321 31.89 2.30 -11.22
C GLY A 321 31.56 2.20 -9.72
N ARG A 322 32.25 2.95 -8.85
CA ARG A 322 31.92 3.01 -7.41
C ARG A 322 30.56 3.64 -7.16
N GLU A 323 30.17 4.64 -7.92
CA GLU A 323 28.88 5.30 -7.76
C GLU A 323 27.71 4.38 -8.16
N ILE A 324 27.93 3.48 -9.12
CA ILE A 324 26.98 2.41 -9.46
C ILE A 324 26.95 1.34 -8.35
N VAL A 325 28.12 0.79 -7.98
CA VAL A 325 28.23 -0.37 -7.06
C VAL A 325 27.92 -0.02 -5.60
N ALA A 326 28.41 1.12 -5.08
CA ALA A 326 28.16 1.52 -3.69
C ALA A 326 26.68 1.84 -3.43
N ARG A 327 25.95 2.23 -4.48
CA ARG A 327 24.52 2.55 -4.40
C ARG A 327 23.63 1.31 -4.63
N GLU A 328 24.11 0.28 -5.35
CA GLU A 328 23.51 -1.06 -5.43
C GLU A 328 23.64 -1.84 -4.10
N VAL A 329 24.80 -1.76 -3.44
CA VAL A 329 25.06 -2.41 -2.14
C VAL A 329 24.25 -1.76 -1.01
N GLY A 330 24.05 -0.44 -1.05
CA GLY A 330 23.15 0.26 -0.12
C GLY A 330 21.70 -0.23 -0.18
N ARG A 331 21.20 -0.63 -1.36
CA ARG A 331 19.87 -1.23 -1.52
C ARG A 331 19.76 -2.64 -0.94
N ARG A 332 20.78 -3.50 -1.13
CA ARG A 332 20.76 -4.87 -0.57
C ARG A 332 20.86 -4.89 0.96
N CYS A 333 21.60 -3.96 1.56
CA CYS A 333 21.72 -3.86 3.01
C CYS A 333 20.49 -3.23 3.69
N GLY A 334 19.75 -2.36 3.00
CA GLY A 334 18.48 -1.79 3.51
C GLY A 334 17.27 -2.73 3.42
N GLY A 335 17.30 -3.73 2.53
CA GLY A 335 16.22 -4.71 2.37
C GLY A 335 16.25 -5.89 3.36
N ALA A 336 17.33 -6.07 4.12
CA ALA A 336 17.51 -7.22 5.03
C ALA A 336 17.17 -6.93 6.51
N HIS A 337 16.82 -5.68 6.86
CA HIS A 337 16.44 -5.30 8.23
C HIS A 337 15.06 -4.62 8.24
N GLY A 338 14.03 -5.42 7.99
CA GLY A 338 12.65 -4.95 7.98
C GLY A 338 11.58 -5.98 8.34
N GLN A 339 11.94 -7.13 8.93
CA GLN A 339 10.99 -8.01 9.63
C GLN A 339 11.71 -8.67 10.81
N VAL A 340 11.93 -7.90 11.88
CA VAL A 340 12.09 -8.48 13.22
C VAL A 340 10.70 -8.45 13.85
N PRO A 341 10.06 -9.59 14.15
CA PRO A 341 8.81 -9.58 14.90
C PRO A 341 9.09 -8.97 16.27
N ARG A 342 8.43 -7.85 16.60
CA ARG A 342 8.47 -7.27 17.95
C ARG A 342 8.03 -8.37 18.95
N PRO A 343 8.77 -8.62 20.04
CA PRO A 343 8.33 -9.57 21.04
C PRO A 343 7.06 -9.02 21.71
N VAL A 344 6.04 -9.87 21.74
CA VAL A 344 4.83 -9.70 22.53
C VAL A 344 5.26 -9.51 23.99
N ARG A 345 5.10 -8.29 24.52
CA ARG A 345 5.11 -8.07 25.97
C ARG A 345 3.91 -8.80 26.56
N ARG A 346 4.14 -10.02 27.03
CA ARG A 346 3.34 -10.61 28.12
C ARG A 346 3.83 -10.00 29.43
N GLY A 347 2.98 -9.23 30.08
CA GLY A 347 2.99 -8.93 31.51
C GLY A 347 1.51 -8.81 31.88
N ALA A 348 0.95 -9.82 32.52
CA ALA A 348 0.89 -10.00 33.97
C ALA A 348 -0.23 -9.12 34.56
#